data_AF-A0A956DFH7-F1
#
_entry.id   AF-A0A956DFH7-F1
#
_cell.length_a   1.000
_cell.length_b   1.000
_cell.length_c   1.000
_cell.angle_alpha   90.00
_cell.angle_beta   90.00
_cell.angle_gamma   90.00
#
_symmetry.space_group_name_H-M   'P 1'
#
loop_
_entity.id
_entity.type
_entity.pdbx_description
1 polymer ?
#
loop_
_entity_poly.entity_id
_entity_poly.type
_entity_poly.pdbx_seq_one_letter_code
_entity_poly.pdbx_strand_id
1 'polypeptide(L)'
;FNLNLPRYVDSQLPEDIQDLPGHLKGGIPRADVDALARYWEVCPGLRDALFSPLREGYVSLATEPSAIRSTIAEHPEFVTFADGMRAHFEAWAKKITPLLEAAGGGGAEKGSATTAYATAAKPKGGKAAMAEGNLSLPLGDPPGADGTDASADAPRPKELVAKVSEDLLHHYEGKPLVDAYAVYQHFMDFWATTMQDDAYLLAAEGWKATVTPLYKAGRGGAQKEVGWTCELVPKELVIARFLSDAQARLDEQSAELDGVSAKLAELEEEHGGEEGLLSELEKVNAANAKARLREIGRDKSAKDEADLLRAYLDLAEQESAKKKLVKQTTAELDDAARKRTEKLTTAEVKTLVVHDKWLGTLRRAVEGELDRVSQELTRRVKELGDRYEVPLPELSARVEVLEAKVRGHLQAMGLSW
;
A
#
# COMPACT_ATOMS: atom_id res chain seq x y z
N PHE A 1 -28.40 19.34 15.81
CA PHE A 1 -27.63 20.47 16.37
C PHE A 1 -26.75 21.03 15.27
N ASN A 2 -26.85 22.33 15.01
CA ASN A 2 -26.09 23.03 13.97
C ASN A 2 -24.69 23.38 14.52
N LEU A 3 -23.75 22.43 14.44
CA LEU A 3 -22.35 22.65 14.81
C LEU A 3 -21.66 23.41 13.69
N ASN A 4 -21.80 24.74 13.71
CA ASN A 4 -21.01 25.64 12.90
C ASN A 4 -19.60 25.71 13.52
N LEU A 5 -18.80 24.66 13.32
CA LEU A 5 -17.40 24.61 13.72
C LEU A 5 -16.54 25.15 12.57
N PRO A 6 -15.51 25.98 12.85
CA PRO A 6 -14.70 26.62 11.82
C PRO A 6 -14.12 25.59 10.86
N ARG A 7 -14.28 25.81 9.54
CA ARG A 7 -13.65 25.04 8.45
C ARG A 7 -12.11 25.11 8.42
N TYR A 8 -11.50 25.62 9.47
CA TYR A 8 -10.07 25.87 9.59
C TYR A 8 -9.60 25.38 10.95
N VAL A 9 -9.41 24.07 11.08
CA VAL A 9 -8.27 23.63 11.89
C VAL A 9 -7.08 23.95 11.01
N ASP A 10 -6.38 25.03 11.34
CA ASP A 10 -5.12 25.38 10.70
C ASP A 10 -4.15 24.21 10.92
N SER A 11 -4.01 23.36 9.90
CA SER A 11 -3.11 22.22 9.89
C SER A 11 -1.71 22.62 9.42
N GLN A 12 -1.43 23.91 9.24
CA GLN A 12 -0.10 24.37 8.90
C GLN A 12 0.80 24.15 10.11
N LEU A 13 1.88 23.39 9.90
CA LEU A 13 3.01 23.42 10.84
C LEU A 13 3.41 24.90 11.00
N PRO A 14 3.62 25.41 12.22
CA PRO A 14 4.13 26.76 12.42
C PRO A 14 5.33 26.98 11.50
N GLU A 15 5.37 28.10 10.78
CA GLU A 15 6.51 28.40 9.91
C GLU A 15 7.80 28.23 10.73
N ASP A 16 8.74 27.48 10.15
CA ASP A 16 10.03 27.27 10.77
C ASP A 16 10.77 28.58 10.89
N ILE A 17 10.93 29.04 12.12
CA ILE A 17 11.67 30.24 12.41
C ILE A 17 13.15 29.94 12.19
N GLN A 18 13.75 30.57 11.19
CA GLN A 18 15.16 30.40 10.88
C GLN A 18 16.05 30.95 12.01
N ASP A 19 16.85 30.08 12.63
CA ASP A 19 17.83 30.48 13.64
C ASP A 19 19.19 30.87 13.04
N LEU A 20 19.51 32.17 13.09
CA LEU A 20 20.75 32.71 12.53
C LEU A 20 22.02 32.16 13.21
N PRO A 21 22.13 32.05 14.55
CA PRO A 21 23.32 31.47 15.16
C PRO A 21 23.51 29.97 14.85
N GLY A 22 22.41 29.21 14.68
CA GLY A 22 22.43 27.84 14.19
C GLY A 22 23.07 27.75 12.81
N HIS A 23 22.67 28.59 11.88
CA HIS A 23 23.29 28.68 10.55
C HIS A 23 24.76 29.09 10.58
N LEU A 24 25.13 30.02 11.46
CA LEU A 24 26.51 30.52 11.51
C LEU A 24 27.50 29.57 12.20
N LYS A 25 27.03 28.78 13.17
CA LYS A 25 27.90 27.99 14.04
C LYS A 25 27.53 26.49 14.09
N GLY A 26 26.60 26.05 13.26
CA GLY A 26 26.00 24.72 13.32
C GLY A 26 25.13 24.49 14.56
N GLY A 27 24.40 23.38 14.55
CA GLY A 27 23.56 22.92 15.66
C GLY A 27 22.10 23.32 15.55
N ILE A 28 21.23 22.39 15.92
CA ILE A 28 19.77 22.50 15.88
C ILE A 28 19.30 23.30 17.10
N PRO A 29 18.52 24.39 16.93
CA PRO A 29 17.93 25.13 18.03
C PRO A 29 17.05 24.24 18.91
N ARG A 30 17.18 24.36 20.23
CA ARG A 30 16.35 23.59 21.17
C ARG A 30 14.85 23.87 20.99
N ALA A 31 14.49 25.10 20.60
CA ALA A 31 13.11 25.49 20.34
C ALA A 31 12.47 24.67 19.19
N ASP A 32 13.21 24.35 18.14
CA ASP A 32 12.71 23.54 17.02
C ASP A 32 12.46 22.09 17.43
N VAL A 33 13.29 21.56 18.33
CA VAL A 33 13.09 20.24 18.93
C VAL A 33 11.91 20.26 19.89
N ASP A 34 11.76 21.32 20.68
CA ASP A 34 10.63 21.49 21.61
C ASP A 34 9.29 21.68 20.86
N ALA A 35 9.30 22.22 19.64
CA ALA A 35 8.11 22.30 18.78
C ALA A 35 7.53 20.91 18.41
N LEU A 36 8.31 19.84 18.59
CA LEU A 36 7.88 18.45 18.44
C LEU A 36 7.28 17.86 19.72
N ALA A 37 6.88 18.70 20.67
CA ALA A 37 6.35 18.33 22.00
C ALA A 37 5.34 17.18 21.98
N ARG A 38 4.40 17.16 21.03
CA ARG A 38 3.39 16.10 20.92
C ARG A 38 3.98 14.68 20.86
N TYR A 39 5.18 14.52 20.29
CA TYR A 39 5.87 13.24 20.21
C TYR A 39 6.54 12.89 21.54
N TRP A 40 7.14 13.88 22.20
CA TRP A 40 7.85 13.71 23.47
C TRP A 40 6.90 13.45 24.64
N GLU A 41 5.67 13.93 24.57
CA GLU A 41 4.62 13.60 25.54
C GLU A 41 4.27 12.11 25.54
N VAL A 42 4.40 11.44 24.40
CA VAL A 42 4.12 10.00 24.26
C VAL A 42 5.38 9.17 24.41
N CYS A 43 6.48 9.61 23.80
CA CYS A 43 7.77 8.92 23.75
C CYS A 43 8.86 9.86 24.28
N PRO A 44 8.94 10.11 25.60
CA PRO A 44 9.90 11.05 26.17
C PRO A 44 11.36 10.60 25.97
N GLY A 45 11.66 9.30 26.08
CA GLY A 45 13.00 8.76 25.87
C GLY A 45 13.45 8.82 24.41
N LEU A 46 12.52 8.85 23.46
CA LEU A 46 12.84 8.96 22.03
C LEU A 46 13.57 10.28 21.71
N ARG A 47 13.28 11.35 22.45
CA ARG A 47 13.97 12.63 22.30
C ARG A 47 15.47 12.48 22.54
N ASP A 48 15.85 11.81 23.62
CA ASP A 48 17.25 11.60 24.01
C ASP A 48 17.97 10.61 23.08
N ALA A 49 17.22 9.70 22.44
CA ALA A 49 17.75 8.81 21.42
C ALA A 49 18.07 9.55 20.10
N LEU A 50 17.35 10.64 19.79
CA LEU A 50 17.50 11.38 18.53
C LEU A 50 18.41 12.59 18.63
N PHE A 51 18.55 13.20 19.81
CA PHE A 51 19.26 14.45 19.98
C PHE A 51 20.24 14.40 21.16
N SER A 52 21.42 14.99 20.98
CA SER A 52 22.44 15.13 22.01
C SER A 52 22.80 16.61 22.24
N PRO A 53 23.13 17.03 23.48
CA PRO A 53 23.55 18.41 23.73
C PRO A 53 24.81 18.78 22.95
N LEU A 54 24.80 19.92 22.24
CA LEU A 54 25.96 20.44 21.52
C LEU A 54 26.55 21.68 22.21
N ARG A 55 25.71 22.66 22.52
CA ARG A 55 26.07 23.88 23.26
C ARG A 55 24.83 24.47 23.93
N GLU A 56 24.98 25.51 24.75
CA GLU A 56 23.84 26.19 25.37
C GLU A 56 22.81 26.63 24.33
N GLY A 57 21.58 26.10 24.44
CA GLY A 57 20.47 26.38 23.52
C GLY A 57 20.45 25.55 22.24
N TYR A 58 21.44 24.69 21.98
CA TYR A 58 21.55 23.92 20.73
C TYR A 58 21.89 22.45 20.96
N VAL A 59 21.33 21.60 20.10
CA VAL A 59 21.56 20.15 20.08
C VAL A 59 22.09 19.70 18.73
N SER A 60 22.69 18.53 18.67
CA SER A 60 23.03 17.81 17.44
C SER A 60 22.17 16.55 17.32
N LEU A 61 22.09 15.99 16.10
CA LEU A 61 21.55 14.65 15.95
C LEU A 61 22.46 13.65 16.70
N ALA A 62 21.85 12.77 17.49
CA ALA A 62 22.54 11.68 18.16
C ALA A 62 22.72 10.45 17.25
N THR A 63 22.03 10.44 16.11
CA THR A 63 22.05 9.34 15.13
C THR A 63 22.31 9.85 13.73
N GLU A 64 22.98 9.04 12.93
CA GLU A 64 23.19 9.30 11.50
C GLU A 64 21.85 9.50 10.76
N PRO A 65 21.77 10.38 9.74
CA PRO A 65 20.54 10.64 8.99
C PRO A 65 19.89 9.38 8.38
N SER A 66 20.70 8.39 8.00
CA SER A 66 20.23 7.11 7.49
C SER A 66 19.55 6.24 8.55
N ALA A 67 19.91 6.40 9.83
CA ALA A 67 19.43 5.59 10.94
C ALA A 67 18.20 6.20 11.67
N ILE A 68 17.86 7.47 11.45
CA ILE A 68 16.74 8.15 12.14
C ILE A 68 15.45 7.33 12.07
N ARG A 69 15.13 6.79 10.88
CA ARG A 69 13.89 6.02 10.66
C ARG A 69 13.86 4.76 11.53
N SER A 70 14.94 3.97 11.53
CA SER A 70 15.02 2.75 12.34
C SER A 70 15.03 3.09 13.83
N THR A 71 15.75 4.14 14.24
CA THR A 71 15.76 4.61 15.63
C THR A 71 14.36 4.93 16.13
N ILE A 72 13.53 5.63 15.33
CA ILE A 72 12.14 5.94 15.70
C ILE A 72 11.29 4.67 15.73
N ALA A 73 11.32 3.88 14.64
CA ALA A 73 10.45 2.73 14.48
C ALA A 73 10.72 1.61 15.50
N GLU A 74 11.97 1.43 15.91
CA GLU A 74 12.41 0.39 16.84
C GLU A 74 12.48 0.87 18.29
N HIS A 75 12.22 2.15 18.56
CA HIS A 75 12.26 2.68 19.93
C HIS A 75 11.22 2.00 20.82
N PRO A 76 11.58 1.49 22.02
CA PRO A 76 10.64 0.74 22.86
C PRO A 76 9.35 1.49 23.20
N GLU A 77 9.42 2.80 23.44
CA GLU A 77 8.24 3.62 23.71
C GLU A 77 7.34 3.78 22.48
N PHE A 78 7.92 3.89 21.29
CA PHE A 78 7.14 4.00 20.05
C PHE A 78 6.46 2.67 19.71
N VAL A 79 7.18 1.55 19.87
CA VAL A 79 6.61 0.20 19.74
C VAL A 79 5.47 -0.01 20.74
N THR A 80 5.67 0.38 22.01
CA THR A 80 4.63 0.29 23.05
C THR A 80 3.40 1.13 22.69
N PHE A 81 3.61 2.36 22.18
CA PHE A 81 2.52 3.21 21.70
C PHE A 81 1.76 2.57 20.53
N ALA A 82 2.47 2.07 19.50
CA ALA A 82 1.88 1.43 18.34
C ALA A 82 1.08 0.17 18.71
N ASP A 83 1.61 -0.68 19.60
CA ASP A 83 0.91 -1.85 20.11
C ASP A 83 -0.33 -1.46 20.92
N GLY A 84 -0.24 -0.39 21.71
CA GLY A 84 -1.38 0.20 22.41
C GLY A 84 -2.49 0.67 21.45
N MET A 85 -2.12 1.31 20.34
CA MET A 85 -3.07 1.72 19.31
C MET A 85 -3.68 0.52 18.57
N ARG A 86 -2.90 -0.52 18.29
CA ARG A 86 -3.43 -1.78 17.72
C ARG A 86 -4.43 -2.43 18.67
N ALA A 87 -4.11 -2.54 19.95
CA ALA A 87 -5.02 -3.08 20.96
C ALA A 87 -6.29 -2.21 21.11
N HIS A 88 -6.14 -0.90 21.01
CA HIS A 88 -7.27 0.05 21.02
C HIS A 88 -8.20 -0.19 19.83
N PHE A 89 -7.68 -0.41 18.62
CA PHE A 89 -8.48 -0.81 17.47
C PHE A 89 -9.20 -2.15 17.71
N GLU A 90 -8.50 -3.17 18.24
CA GLU A 90 -9.10 -4.48 18.50
C GLU A 90 -10.28 -4.42 19.47
N ALA A 91 -10.18 -3.57 20.50
CA ALA A 91 -11.26 -3.37 21.44
C ALA A 91 -12.51 -2.81 20.75
N TRP A 92 -12.34 -1.83 19.85
CA TRP A 92 -13.43 -1.29 19.05
C TRP A 92 -13.97 -2.29 18.03
N ALA A 93 -13.09 -2.99 17.33
CA ALA A 93 -13.47 -4.03 16.37
C ALA A 93 -14.34 -5.10 17.05
N LYS A 94 -13.94 -5.56 18.23
CA LYS A 94 -14.73 -6.51 19.04
C LYS A 94 -16.09 -5.93 19.46
N LYS A 95 -16.15 -4.64 19.85
CA LYS A 95 -17.39 -3.95 20.21
C LYS A 95 -18.37 -3.89 19.03
N ILE A 96 -17.89 -3.56 17.83
CA ILE A 96 -18.72 -3.31 16.66
C ILE A 96 -19.06 -4.57 15.85
N THR A 97 -18.29 -5.66 16.02
CA THR A 97 -18.49 -6.93 15.30
C THR A 97 -19.94 -7.44 15.31
N PRO A 98 -20.64 -7.49 16.46
CA PRO A 98 -22.03 -7.97 16.49
C PRO A 98 -22.98 -7.12 15.61
N LEU A 99 -22.74 -5.81 15.53
CA LEU A 99 -23.51 -4.92 14.66
C LEU A 99 -23.24 -5.22 13.18
N LEU A 100 -21.97 -5.44 12.83
CA LEU A 100 -21.57 -5.78 11.45
C LEU A 100 -22.15 -7.13 11.01
N GLU A 101 -22.12 -8.14 11.89
CA GLU A 101 -22.67 -9.47 11.60
C GLU A 101 -24.21 -9.50 11.52
N ALA A 102 -24.88 -8.51 12.12
CA ALA A 102 -26.31 -8.33 12.04
C ALA A 102 -26.78 -7.72 10.72
N ALA A 103 -25.87 -7.13 9.91
CA ALA A 103 -26.22 -6.38 8.69
C ALA A 103 -26.98 -7.19 7.63
N GLY A 104 -26.77 -8.51 7.55
CA GLY A 104 -27.45 -9.39 6.59
C GLY A 104 -28.66 -10.15 7.15
N GLY A 105 -29.46 -9.53 8.02
CA GLY A 105 -30.44 -10.22 8.88
C GLY A 105 -31.53 -11.06 8.19
N GLY A 106 -32.18 -11.88 9.01
CA GLY A 106 -33.06 -12.99 8.62
C GLY A 106 -34.24 -12.57 7.75
N GLY A 107 -34.48 -13.34 6.68
CA GLY A 107 -35.35 -12.96 5.58
C GLY A 107 -36.80 -12.64 5.94
N ALA A 108 -37.23 -11.45 5.52
CA ALA A 108 -38.55 -11.02 5.05
C ALA A 108 -38.34 -9.53 4.68
N GLU A 109 -38.67 -8.98 3.52
CA GLU A 109 -39.82 -9.13 2.64
C GLU A 109 -39.42 -8.63 1.24
N LYS A 110 -40.10 -9.13 0.21
CA LYS A 110 -39.92 -8.77 -1.20
C LYS A 110 -40.25 -7.28 -1.44
N GLY A 111 -39.26 -6.42 -1.36
CA GLY A 111 -39.27 -5.11 -2.00
C GLY A 111 -38.59 -5.20 -3.35
N SER A 112 -39.35 -5.10 -4.45
CA SER A 112 -38.86 -5.07 -5.82
C SER A 112 -37.80 -3.97 -6.01
N ALA A 113 -36.52 -4.31 -5.89
CA ALA A 113 -35.42 -3.49 -6.39
C ALA A 113 -35.34 -3.69 -7.91
N THR A 114 -36.16 -2.95 -8.63
CA THR A 114 -36.04 -2.84 -10.08
C THR A 114 -34.72 -2.16 -10.39
N THR A 115 -33.79 -2.95 -10.90
CA THR A 115 -32.66 -2.65 -11.78
C THR A 115 -32.33 -1.17 -12.03
N ALA A 116 -31.16 -0.73 -11.54
CA ALA A 116 -30.36 0.28 -12.21
C ALA A 116 -28.87 -0.08 -12.07
N TYR A 117 -28.47 -1.21 -12.67
CA TYR A 117 -27.09 -1.41 -13.08
C TYR A 117 -26.76 -0.34 -14.14
N ALA A 118 -26.12 0.74 -13.72
CA ALA A 118 -25.44 1.64 -14.65
C ALA A 118 -24.05 1.06 -14.92
N THR A 119 -23.91 0.42 -16.07
CA THR A 119 -22.63 0.13 -16.74
C THR A 119 -21.79 1.40 -16.83
N ALA A 120 -20.78 1.56 -15.98
CA ALA A 120 -19.71 2.51 -16.19
C ALA A 120 -18.66 1.88 -17.12
N ALA A 121 -18.82 2.10 -18.42
CA ALA A 121 -17.75 1.90 -19.38
C ALA A 121 -16.58 2.86 -19.04
N LYS A 122 -15.36 2.32 -18.87
CA LYS A 122 -14.13 3.11 -18.78
C LYS A 122 -14.03 4.08 -19.98
N PRO A 123 -13.86 5.39 -19.79
CA PRO A 123 -13.39 6.25 -20.86
C PRO A 123 -11.88 6.06 -21.03
N LYS A 124 -11.48 5.74 -22.26
CA LYS A 124 -10.09 5.82 -22.73
C LYS A 124 -9.68 7.29 -22.81
N GLY A 125 -8.54 7.63 -22.21
CA GLY A 125 -7.67 8.75 -22.59
C GLY A 125 -8.26 10.16 -22.51
N GLY A 126 -7.89 10.90 -21.47
CA GLY A 126 -8.11 12.35 -21.41
C GLY A 126 -7.68 12.91 -20.06
N LYS A 127 -6.78 13.89 -20.07
CA LYS A 127 -6.10 14.50 -18.91
C LYS A 127 -7.02 14.81 -17.72
N ALA A 128 -6.54 14.48 -16.52
CA ALA A 128 -7.14 14.85 -15.25
C ALA A 128 -7.13 16.38 -15.08
N ALA A 129 -8.32 16.97 -14.96
CA ALA A 129 -8.53 18.26 -14.33
C ALA A 129 -9.24 18.00 -13.01
N MET A 130 -8.58 18.36 -11.91
CA MET A 130 -9.15 18.40 -10.57
C MET A 130 -10.31 19.39 -10.58
N ALA A 131 -11.52 18.91 -10.39
CA ALA A 131 -12.69 19.74 -10.15
C ALA A 131 -13.22 19.40 -8.76
N GLU A 132 -13.05 20.36 -7.85
CA GLU A 132 -13.65 20.38 -6.52
C GLU A 132 -15.18 20.28 -6.66
N GLY A 133 -15.71 19.13 -6.27
CA GLY A 133 -17.14 18.82 -6.28
C GLY A 133 -17.64 18.59 -4.87
N ASN A 134 -18.23 19.64 -4.31
CA ASN A 134 -18.90 19.73 -3.02
C ASN A 134 -19.88 18.56 -2.75
N LEU A 135 -19.49 17.56 -1.97
CA LEU A 135 -20.38 16.51 -1.45
C LEU A 135 -21.02 16.98 -0.14
N SER A 136 -22.07 17.78 -0.26
CA SER A 136 -22.98 18.09 0.85
C SER A 136 -24.01 16.98 0.96
N LEU A 137 -23.86 16.08 1.94
CA LEU A 137 -24.95 15.20 2.37
C LEU A 137 -25.90 16.00 3.25
N PRO A 138 -27.22 16.06 2.96
CA PRO A 138 -28.17 16.62 3.90
C PRO A 138 -28.31 15.66 5.09
N LEU A 139 -27.77 16.04 6.25
CA LEU A 139 -28.15 15.48 7.53
C LEU A 139 -29.65 15.76 7.72
N GLY A 140 -30.47 14.73 7.53
CA GLY A 140 -31.88 14.79 7.93
C GLY A 140 -31.97 14.91 9.44
N ASP A 141 -32.93 15.70 9.92
CA ASP A 141 -33.18 15.94 11.34
C ASP A 141 -33.28 14.62 12.14
N PRO A 142 -32.85 14.61 13.41
CA PRO A 142 -33.01 13.45 14.27
C PRO A 142 -34.52 13.14 14.41
N PRO A 143 -34.95 11.86 14.33
CA PRO A 143 -36.33 11.53 14.64
C PRO A 143 -36.57 11.89 16.10
N GLY A 144 -37.63 12.68 16.32
CA GLY A 144 -38.10 13.04 17.65
C GLY A 144 -38.33 11.79 18.50
N ALA A 145 -37.95 11.91 19.77
CA ALA A 145 -38.22 10.90 20.77
C ALA A 145 -39.73 10.66 20.88
N ASP A 146 -40.17 9.45 20.51
CA ASP A 146 -41.37 8.83 21.06
C ASP A 146 -41.28 7.30 20.91
N GLY A 147 -41.46 6.61 22.04
CA GLY A 147 -42.13 5.31 22.13
C GLY A 147 -41.51 4.08 21.46
N THR A 148 -40.80 3.29 22.27
CA THR A 148 -40.96 1.83 22.38
C THR A 148 -41.46 1.04 21.15
N ASP A 149 -40.54 0.43 20.41
CA ASP A 149 -40.52 -1.03 20.24
C ASP A 149 -39.17 -1.49 19.67
N ALA A 150 -38.51 -2.40 20.40
CA ALA A 150 -37.32 -3.09 19.91
C ALA A 150 -37.76 -4.17 18.91
N SER A 151 -37.91 -3.81 17.63
CA SER A 151 -38.02 -4.79 16.55
C SER A 151 -36.64 -5.41 16.26
N ALA A 152 -36.60 -6.74 16.19
CA ALA A 152 -35.41 -7.57 15.97
C ALA A 152 -34.97 -7.61 14.49
N ASP A 153 -34.98 -6.45 13.81
CA ASP A 153 -34.67 -6.35 12.39
C ASP A 153 -33.20 -5.92 12.16
N ALA A 154 -32.62 -6.39 11.05
CA ALA A 154 -31.27 -6.04 10.61
C ALA A 154 -31.10 -4.51 10.47
N PRO A 155 -29.97 -3.91 10.88
CA PRO A 155 -29.74 -2.50 10.65
C PRO A 155 -29.67 -2.22 9.14
N ARG A 156 -30.44 -1.23 8.67
CA ARG A 156 -30.38 -0.78 7.28
C ARG A 156 -28.96 -0.26 6.96
N PRO A 157 -28.45 -0.38 5.72
CA PRO A 157 -27.09 0.10 5.38
C PRO A 157 -26.79 1.53 5.82
N LYS A 158 -27.77 2.45 5.72
CA LYS A 158 -27.64 3.84 6.18
C LYS A 158 -27.49 3.99 7.70
N GLU A 159 -28.13 3.13 8.47
CA GLU A 159 -27.99 3.12 9.93
C GLU A 159 -26.68 2.46 10.35
N LEU A 160 -26.24 1.44 9.61
CA LEU A 160 -24.98 0.77 9.82
C LEU A 160 -23.81 1.76 9.69
N VAL A 161 -23.72 2.47 8.56
CA VAL A 161 -22.63 3.43 8.34
C VAL A 161 -22.62 4.55 9.39
N ALA A 162 -23.80 5.08 9.76
CA ALA A 162 -23.90 6.14 10.75
C ALA A 162 -23.40 5.68 12.13
N LYS A 163 -23.84 4.51 12.59
CA LYS A 163 -23.41 3.96 13.89
C LYS A 163 -21.91 3.65 13.89
N VAL A 164 -21.41 2.96 12.86
CA VAL A 164 -20.00 2.55 12.79
C VAL A 164 -19.08 3.78 12.70
N SER A 165 -19.43 4.77 11.89
CA SER A 165 -18.60 5.97 11.71
C SER A 165 -18.57 6.85 12.97
N GLU A 166 -19.71 7.04 13.62
CA GLU A 166 -19.82 7.80 14.87
C GLU A 166 -19.08 7.11 16.02
N ASP A 167 -19.28 5.81 16.20
CA ASP A 167 -18.56 5.03 17.21
C ASP A 167 -17.04 5.05 16.96
N LEU A 168 -16.60 4.96 15.70
CA LEU A 168 -15.18 4.99 15.36
C LEU A 168 -14.57 6.36 15.67
N LEU A 169 -15.22 7.45 15.29
CA LEU A 169 -14.75 8.81 15.57
C LEU A 169 -14.60 9.03 17.08
N HIS A 170 -15.65 8.76 17.86
CA HIS A 170 -15.62 8.91 19.32
C HIS A 170 -14.58 7.97 19.98
N HIS A 171 -14.35 6.78 19.43
CA HIS A 171 -13.35 5.85 19.95
C HIS A 171 -11.92 6.39 19.81
N TYR A 172 -11.63 7.20 18.79
CA TYR A 172 -10.32 7.80 18.54
C TYR A 172 -10.18 9.25 19.04
N GLU A 173 -11.26 9.89 19.48
CA GLU A 173 -11.20 11.22 20.08
C GLU A 173 -10.21 11.28 21.26
N GLY A 174 -9.35 12.30 21.24
CA GLY A 174 -8.36 12.55 22.29
C GLY A 174 -7.22 11.53 22.35
N LYS A 175 -7.09 10.62 21.37
CA LYS A 175 -5.94 9.72 21.30
C LYS A 175 -4.69 10.48 20.84
N PRO A 176 -3.55 10.33 21.54
CA PRO A 176 -2.37 11.09 21.20
C PRO A 176 -1.80 10.62 19.85
N LEU A 177 -1.22 11.56 19.10
CA LEU A 177 -0.58 11.38 17.79
C LEU A 177 -1.46 10.85 16.64
N VAL A 178 -2.65 10.33 16.91
CA VAL A 178 -3.60 9.84 15.90
C VAL A 178 -4.70 10.88 15.69
N ASP A 179 -4.93 11.26 14.44
CA ASP A 179 -6.05 12.13 14.08
C ASP A 179 -7.34 11.31 13.92
N ALA A 180 -8.30 11.54 14.82
CA ALA A 180 -9.59 10.86 14.80
C ALA A 180 -10.38 11.11 13.50
N TYR A 181 -10.23 12.30 12.89
CA TYR A 181 -10.86 12.61 11.61
C TYR A 181 -10.19 11.89 10.44
N ALA A 182 -8.87 11.69 10.48
CA ALA A 182 -8.19 10.88 9.48
C ALA A 182 -8.69 9.43 9.53
N VAL A 183 -8.82 8.84 10.73
CA VAL A 183 -9.39 7.49 10.91
C VAL A 183 -10.84 7.41 10.43
N TYR A 184 -11.66 8.41 10.74
CA TYR A 184 -13.03 8.52 10.23
C TYR A 184 -13.06 8.59 8.69
N GLN A 185 -12.19 9.39 8.08
CA GLN A 185 -12.15 9.52 6.63
C GLN A 185 -11.75 8.22 5.94
N HIS A 186 -10.76 7.50 6.48
CA HIS A 186 -10.41 6.16 5.98
C HIS A 186 -11.60 5.21 5.96
N PHE A 187 -12.44 5.26 7.01
CA PHE A 187 -13.68 4.50 7.03
C PHE A 187 -14.67 4.97 5.96
N MET A 188 -14.88 6.28 5.80
CA MET A 188 -15.84 6.82 4.84
C MET A 188 -15.43 6.54 3.38
N ASP A 189 -14.13 6.61 3.09
CA ASP A 189 -13.58 6.25 1.78
C ASP A 189 -13.79 4.75 1.49
N PHE A 190 -13.50 3.90 2.48
CA PHE A 190 -13.76 2.46 2.36
C PHE A 190 -15.26 2.15 2.22
N TRP A 191 -16.11 2.87 2.93
CA TRP A 191 -17.56 2.76 2.81
C TRP A 191 -18.01 3.05 1.39
N ALA A 192 -17.64 4.21 0.86
CA ALA A 192 -18.06 4.67 -0.46
C ALA A 192 -17.57 3.77 -1.60
N THR A 193 -16.40 3.14 -1.44
CA THR A 193 -15.76 2.35 -2.50
C THR A 193 -16.06 0.86 -2.46
N THR A 194 -16.44 0.29 -1.31
CA THR A 194 -16.60 -1.17 -1.17
C THR A 194 -17.68 -1.56 -0.17
N MET A 195 -17.61 -1.09 1.08
CA MET A 195 -18.48 -1.62 2.15
C MET A 195 -19.96 -1.30 1.92
N GLN A 196 -20.27 -0.19 1.24
CA GLN A 196 -21.65 0.17 0.92
C GLN A 196 -22.32 -0.89 0.03
N ASP A 197 -21.66 -1.30 -1.04
CA ASP A 197 -22.22 -2.29 -1.99
C ASP A 197 -22.39 -3.64 -1.30
N ASP A 198 -21.42 -4.05 -0.48
CA ASP A 198 -21.54 -5.25 0.35
C ASP A 198 -22.75 -5.18 1.30
N ALA A 199 -22.95 -4.03 1.96
CA ALA A 199 -24.05 -3.85 2.92
C ALA A 199 -25.43 -3.95 2.23
N TYR A 200 -25.57 -3.37 1.03
CA TYR A 200 -26.81 -3.52 0.25
C TYR A 200 -27.00 -4.95 -0.28
N LEU A 201 -25.93 -5.62 -0.71
CA LEU A 201 -25.98 -7.00 -1.15
C LEU A 201 -26.39 -7.93 0.00
N LEU A 202 -25.84 -7.73 1.20
CA LEU A 202 -26.21 -8.46 2.41
C LEU A 202 -27.67 -8.21 2.81
N ALA A 203 -28.16 -6.98 2.68
CA ALA A 203 -29.56 -6.67 2.97
C ALA A 203 -30.52 -7.35 1.98
N ALA A 204 -30.10 -7.57 0.73
CA ALA A 204 -30.92 -8.19 -0.31
C ALA A 204 -30.86 -9.73 -0.30
N GLU A 205 -29.66 -10.30 -0.16
CA GLU A 205 -29.39 -11.73 -0.36
C GLU A 205 -29.00 -12.47 0.93
N GLY A 206 -28.78 -11.74 2.02
CA GLY A 206 -28.24 -12.29 3.26
C GLY A 206 -26.78 -12.72 3.13
N TRP A 207 -26.33 -13.52 4.09
CA TRP A 207 -24.95 -14.03 4.17
C TRP A 207 -24.69 -15.19 3.21
N LYS A 208 -24.77 -14.92 1.91
CA LYS A 208 -24.59 -15.92 0.84
C LYS A 208 -23.46 -15.51 -0.11
N ALA A 209 -22.50 -16.41 -0.31
CA ALA A 209 -21.48 -16.27 -1.34
C ALA A 209 -22.02 -16.80 -2.68
N THR A 210 -22.39 -15.90 -3.59
CA THR A 210 -22.88 -16.26 -4.92
C THR A 210 -21.73 -16.19 -5.93
N VAL A 211 -21.44 -17.31 -6.61
CA VAL A 211 -20.45 -17.38 -7.68
C VAL A 211 -21.11 -17.08 -9.02
N THR A 212 -20.63 -16.04 -9.69
CA THR A 212 -21.11 -15.57 -10.99
C THR A 212 -20.04 -15.80 -12.06
N PRO A 213 -20.31 -16.62 -13.09
CA PRO A 213 -19.40 -16.80 -14.22
C PRO A 213 -19.23 -15.52 -15.04
N LEU A 214 -18.00 -15.28 -15.52
CA LEU A 214 -17.65 -14.14 -16.37
C LEU A 214 -17.42 -14.61 -17.81
N TYR A 215 -18.04 -13.93 -18.76
CA TYR A 215 -17.94 -14.26 -20.18
C TYR A 215 -17.27 -13.13 -20.98
N LYS A 216 -16.52 -13.51 -22.02
CA LYS A 216 -16.05 -12.60 -23.08
C LYS A 216 -16.56 -13.05 -24.44
N ALA A 217 -16.74 -12.09 -25.35
CA ALA A 217 -17.09 -12.37 -26.73
C ALA A 217 -15.96 -13.17 -27.42
N GLY A 218 -16.31 -14.34 -27.94
CA GLY A 218 -15.44 -15.19 -28.74
C GLY A 218 -15.56 -14.89 -30.24
N ARG A 219 -14.76 -15.60 -31.06
CA ARG A 219 -14.88 -15.55 -32.52
C ARG A 219 -16.26 -16.02 -32.95
N GLY A 220 -16.93 -15.24 -33.79
CA GLY A 220 -18.24 -15.60 -34.36
C GLY A 220 -19.44 -15.40 -33.42
N GLY A 221 -19.30 -14.63 -32.33
CA GLY A 221 -20.41 -14.31 -31.43
C GLY A 221 -20.66 -15.34 -30.32
N ALA A 222 -19.91 -16.44 -30.26
CA ALA A 222 -19.96 -17.38 -29.15
C ALA A 222 -19.42 -16.75 -27.86
N GLN A 223 -20.14 -16.86 -26.74
CA GLN A 223 -19.62 -16.45 -25.44
C GLN A 223 -18.64 -17.52 -24.90
N LYS A 224 -17.45 -17.08 -24.48
CA LYS A 224 -16.46 -17.94 -23.81
C LYS A 224 -16.37 -17.52 -22.35
N GLU A 225 -16.53 -18.48 -21.44
CA GLU A 225 -16.26 -18.27 -20.01
C GLU A 225 -14.76 -18.00 -19.83
N VAL A 226 -14.43 -16.94 -19.10
CA VAL A 226 -13.05 -16.47 -18.88
C VAL A 226 -12.68 -16.36 -17.41
N GLY A 227 -13.62 -16.63 -16.51
CA GLY A 227 -13.40 -16.58 -15.07
C GLY A 227 -14.72 -16.57 -14.32
N TRP A 228 -14.65 -16.26 -13.04
CA TRP A 228 -15.80 -16.14 -12.14
C TRP A 228 -15.53 -15.01 -11.13
N THR A 229 -16.59 -14.54 -10.50
CA THR A 229 -16.51 -13.57 -9.40
C THR A 229 -17.51 -13.94 -8.30
N CYS A 230 -17.25 -13.47 -7.10
CA CYS A 230 -18.22 -13.42 -6.02
C CYS A 230 -18.18 -11.99 -5.46
N GLU A 231 -19.26 -11.23 -5.66
CA GLU A 231 -19.28 -9.79 -5.33
C GLU A 231 -19.03 -9.54 -3.84
N LEU A 232 -19.68 -10.34 -2.98
CA LEU A 232 -19.55 -10.22 -1.53
C LEU A 232 -18.16 -10.67 -1.02
N VAL A 233 -17.66 -11.81 -1.53
CA VAL A 233 -16.45 -12.47 -1.04
C VAL A 233 -15.39 -12.53 -2.14
N PRO A 234 -14.42 -11.61 -2.16
CA PRO A 234 -13.29 -11.66 -3.09
C PRO A 234 -12.54 -13.00 -3.00
N LYS A 235 -12.13 -13.53 -4.16
CA LYS A 235 -11.43 -14.82 -4.24
C LYS A 235 -10.10 -14.81 -3.48
N GLU A 236 -9.46 -13.65 -3.40
CA GLU A 236 -8.20 -13.43 -2.69
C GLU A 236 -8.36 -13.74 -1.18
N LEU A 237 -9.51 -13.44 -0.58
CA LEU A 237 -9.78 -13.77 0.82
C LEU A 237 -9.98 -15.28 1.02
N VAL A 238 -10.65 -15.95 0.08
CA VAL A 238 -10.82 -17.40 0.11
C VAL A 238 -9.47 -18.09 -0.02
N ILE A 239 -8.61 -17.61 -0.92
CA ILE A 239 -7.26 -18.12 -1.12
C ILE A 239 -6.43 -17.91 0.14
N ALA A 240 -6.38 -16.68 0.65
CA ALA A 240 -5.58 -16.34 1.84
C ALA A 240 -5.99 -17.17 3.07
N ARG A 241 -7.29 -17.44 3.26
CA ARG A 241 -7.78 -18.14 4.45
C ARG A 241 -7.73 -19.66 4.34
N PHE A 242 -7.99 -20.23 3.15
CA PHE A 242 -8.18 -21.68 2.99
C PHE A 242 -7.19 -22.35 2.05
N LEU A 243 -6.47 -21.60 1.23
CA LEU A 243 -5.57 -22.12 0.19
C LEU A 243 -4.19 -21.44 0.25
N SER A 244 -3.79 -20.95 1.43
CA SER A 244 -2.52 -20.25 1.65
C SER A 244 -1.32 -21.08 1.21
N ASP A 245 -1.32 -22.39 1.50
CA ASP A 245 -0.22 -23.28 1.11
C ASP A 245 -0.13 -23.46 -0.41
N ALA A 246 -1.26 -23.41 -1.11
CA ALA A 246 -1.29 -23.48 -2.57
C ALA A 246 -0.83 -22.16 -3.20
N GLN A 247 -1.20 -21.02 -2.62
CA GLN A 247 -0.67 -19.71 -3.00
C GLN A 247 0.85 -19.64 -2.77
N ALA A 248 1.35 -20.08 -1.61
CA ALA A 248 2.78 -20.10 -1.31
C ALA A 248 3.58 -20.95 -2.31
N ARG A 249 3.04 -22.11 -2.72
CA ARG A 249 3.65 -22.93 -3.78
C ARG A 249 3.67 -22.22 -5.14
N LEU A 250 2.61 -21.49 -5.48
CA LEU A 250 2.56 -20.69 -6.71
C LEU A 250 3.58 -19.54 -6.68
N ASP A 251 3.72 -18.90 -5.53
CA ASP A 251 4.67 -17.81 -5.31
C ASP A 251 6.11 -18.30 -5.43
N GLU A 252 6.44 -19.45 -4.82
CA GLU A 252 7.75 -20.12 -4.95
C GLU A 252 8.05 -20.47 -6.42
N GLN A 253 7.11 -21.11 -7.12
CA GLN A 253 7.28 -21.46 -8.54
C GLN A 253 7.46 -20.22 -9.43
N SER A 254 6.81 -19.11 -9.09
CA SER A 254 6.95 -17.83 -9.80
C SER A 254 8.31 -17.19 -9.52
N ALA A 255 8.78 -17.19 -8.28
CA ALA A 255 10.11 -16.71 -7.93
C ALA A 255 11.23 -17.53 -8.60
N GLU A 256 11.06 -18.86 -8.69
CA GLU A 256 11.99 -19.72 -9.43
C GLU A 256 11.97 -19.43 -10.94
N LEU A 257 10.81 -19.13 -11.51
CA LEU A 257 10.70 -18.72 -12.91
C LEU A 257 11.44 -17.40 -13.13
N ASP A 258 11.20 -16.40 -12.29
CA ASP A 258 11.87 -15.10 -12.37
C ASP A 258 13.39 -15.26 -12.24
N GLY A 259 13.86 -16.14 -11.37
CA GLY A 259 15.28 -16.47 -11.22
C GLY A 259 15.90 -17.11 -12.48
N VAL A 260 15.17 -17.98 -13.19
CA VAL A 260 15.63 -18.56 -14.46
C VAL A 260 15.61 -17.51 -15.57
N SER A 261 14.56 -16.69 -15.65
CA SER A 261 14.46 -15.60 -16.62
C SER A 261 15.57 -14.56 -16.43
N ALA A 262 15.94 -14.24 -15.18
CA ALA A 262 17.06 -13.35 -14.88
C ALA A 262 18.40 -13.90 -15.38
N LYS A 263 18.68 -15.20 -15.16
CA LYS A 263 19.89 -15.85 -15.69
C LYS A 263 19.95 -15.85 -17.21
N LEU A 264 18.82 -16.04 -17.88
CA LEU A 264 18.76 -15.94 -19.35
C LEU A 264 19.09 -14.52 -19.81
N ALA A 265 18.53 -13.50 -19.16
CA ALA A 265 18.82 -12.11 -19.48
C ALA A 265 20.30 -11.75 -19.24
N GLU A 266 20.91 -12.23 -18.16
CA GLU A 266 22.34 -12.07 -17.87
C GLU A 266 23.22 -12.67 -18.97
N LEU A 267 22.94 -13.91 -19.40
CA LEU A 267 23.66 -14.53 -20.52
C LEU A 267 23.48 -13.76 -21.84
N GLU A 268 22.28 -13.23 -22.08
CA GLU A 268 21.99 -12.42 -23.26
C GLU A 268 22.75 -11.08 -23.24
N GLU A 269 22.88 -10.45 -22.07
CA GLU A 269 23.62 -9.19 -21.90
C GLU A 269 25.14 -9.40 -22.00
N GLU A 270 25.68 -10.42 -21.35
CA GLU A 270 27.12 -10.71 -21.33
C GLU A 270 27.64 -11.17 -22.70
N HIS A 271 26.83 -11.91 -23.47
CA HIS A 271 27.27 -12.56 -24.69
C HIS A 271 26.55 -12.12 -25.96
N GLY A 272 25.58 -11.22 -25.89
CA GLY A 272 24.82 -10.71 -27.04
C GLY A 272 25.45 -9.55 -27.80
N GLY A 273 26.54 -8.96 -27.29
CA GLY A 273 27.28 -7.88 -27.96
C GLY A 273 28.01 -8.33 -29.23
N GLU A 274 28.54 -7.38 -30.02
CA GLU A 274 29.21 -7.67 -31.31
C GLU A 274 30.42 -8.63 -31.19
N GLU A 275 31.10 -8.64 -30.04
CA GLU A 275 32.21 -9.56 -29.73
C GLU A 275 31.79 -10.77 -28.88
N GLY A 276 30.50 -10.88 -28.56
CA GLY A 276 29.96 -11.91 -27.68
C GLY A 276 29.72 -13.25 -28.40
N LEU A 277 29.68 -14.33 -27.62
CA LEU A 277 29.49 -15.70 -28.13
C LEU A 277 28.09 -15.95 -28.74
N LEU A 278 27.13 -15.05 -28.57
CA LEU A 278 25.79 -15.11 -29.16
C LEU A 278 25.61 -14.15 -30.34
N SER A 279 26.66 -13.42 -30.74
CA SER A 279 26.60 -12.39 -31.80
C SER A 279 26.17 -12.93 -33.17
N GLU A 280 26.48 -14.20 -33.45
CA GLU A 280 26.13 -14.91 -34.68
C GLU A 280 24.65 -15.32 -34.75
N LEU A 281 23.87 -15.09 -33.67
CA LEU A 281 22.42 -15.35 -33.67
C LEU A 281 21.66 -14.11 -34.17
N GLU A 282 20.90 -14.27 -35.27
CA GLU A 282 19.99 -13.22 -35.78
C GLU A 282 18.99 -12.72 -34.71
N LYS A 283 18.62 -13.62 -33.79
CA LYS A 283 17.82 -13.32 -32.60
C LYS A 283 18.14 -14.35 -31.53
N VAL A 284 18.42 -13.90 -30.32
CA VAL A 284 18.63 -14.82 -29.20
C VAL A 284 17.30 -15.46 -28.82
N ASN A 285 17.18 -16.75 -29.13
CA ASN A 285 16.04 -17.61 -28.82
C ASN A 285 16.42 -19.08 -28.97
N ALA A 286 15.62 -19.96 -28.37
CA ALA A 286 15.90 -21.41 -28.36
C ALA A 286 15.94 -22.06 -29.77
N ALA A 287 15.26 -21.51 -30.78
CA ALA A 287 15.28 -22.06 -32.13
C ALA A 287 16.62 -21.77 -32.83
N ASN A 288 17.07 -20.52 -32.78
CA ASN A 288 18.32 -20.07 -33.38
C ASN A 288 19.52 -20.68 -32.66
N ALA A 289 19.50 -20.74 -31.32
CA ALA A 289 20.53 -21.40 -30.54
C ALA A 289 20.67 -22.90 -30.88
N LYS A 290 19.55 -23.61 -31.11
CA LYS A 290 19.56 -25.01 -31.59
C LYS A 290 20.13 -25.15 -33.00
N ALA A 291 19.81 -24.23 -33.90
CA ALA A 291 20.35 -24.24 -35.26
C ALA A 291 21.87 -24.05 -35.23
N ARG A 292 22.34 -23.03 -34.51
CA ARG A 292 23.76 -22.73 -34.38
C ARG A 292 24.55 -23.86 -33.74
N LEU A 293 24.04 -24.46 -32.66
CA LEU A 293 24.68 -25.61 -32.01
C LEU A 293 24.84 -26.83 -32.94
N ARG A 294 23.95 -27.02 -33.92
CA ARG A 294 24.08 -28.09 -34.93
C ARG A 294 25.17 -27.81 -35.96
N GLU A 295 25.41 -26.54 -36.27
CA GLU A 295 26.45 -26.11 -37.21
C GLU A 295 27.85 -26.27 -36.58
N ILE A 296 28.02 -25.81 -35.34
CA ILE A 296 29.32 -25.74 -34.68
C ILE A 296 29.65 -26.97 -33.83
N GLY A 297 28.70 -27.89 -33.60
CA GLY A 297 28.82 -28.94 -32.58
C GLY A 297 29.96 -29.97 -32.77
N ARG A 298 30.66 -29.96 -33.90
CA ARG A 298 31.86 -30.78 -34.16
C ARG A 298 33.14 -29.96 -34.27
N ASP A 299 33.04 -28.63 -34.25
CA ASP A 299 34.18 -27.75 -34.29
C ASP A 299 34.80 -27.62 -32.90
N LYS A 300 36.11 -27.88 -32.82
CA LYS A 300 36.86 -27.77 -31.57
C LYS A 300 37.21 -26.31 -31.24
N SER A 301 37.28 -25.41 -32.24
CA SER A 301 37.50 -23.98 -31.98
C SER A 301 36.29 -23.29 -31.37
N ALA A 302 35.08 -23.79 -31.61
CA ALA A 302 33.83 -23.22 -31.11
C ALA A 302 33.33 -23.88 -29.81
N LYS A 303 34.23 -24.46 -29.01
CA LYS A 303 33.85 -25.21 -27.80
C LYS A 303 33.11 -24.33 -26.78
N ASP A 304 33.64 -23.13 -26.50
CA ASP A 304 33.07 -22.23 -25.49
C ASP A 304 31.70 -21.68 -25.94
N GLU A 305 31.55 -21.37 -27.23
CA GLU A 305 30.25 -21.03 -27.85
C GLU A 305 29.25 -22.20 -27.71
N ALA A 306 29.67 -23.42 -28.03
CA ALA A 306 28.81 -24.60 -27.94
C ALA A 306 28.38 -24.90 -26.49
N ASP A 307 29.26 -24.69 -25.51
CA ASP A 307 28.96 -24.88 -24.10
C ASP A 307 27.99 -23.81 -23.58
N LEU A 308 28.19 -22.54 -23.98
CA LEU A 308 27.24 -21.46 -23.68
C LEU A 308 25.85 -21.71 -24.30
N LEU A 309 25.79 -22.10 -25.58
CA LEU A 309 24.52 -22.40 -26.25
C LEU A 309 23.78 -23.57 -25.58
N ARG A 310 24.50 -24.57 -25.05
CA ARG A 310 23.88 -25.66 -24.27
C ARG A 310 23.30 -25.14 -22.96
N ALA A 311 24.04 -24.31 -22.23
CA ALA A 311 23.57 -23.70 -20.99
C ALA A 311 22.34 -22.82 -21.22
N TYR A 312 22.36 -21.98 -22.26
CA TYR A 312 21.22 -21.18 -22.69
C TYR A 312 20.00 -22.06 -23.02
N LEU A 313 20.18 -23.14 -23.78
CA LEU A 313 19.10 -24.04 -24.16
C LEU A 313 18.48 -24.79 -22.97
N ASP A 314 19.30 -25.19 -22.00
CA ASP A 314 18.83 -25.81 -20.76
C ASP A 314 17.98 -24.81 -19.95
N LEU A 315 18.48 -23.59 -19.74
CA LEU A 315 17.73 -22.53 -19.06
C LEU A 315 16.43 -22.18 -19.81
N ALA A 316 16.46 -22.10 -21.14
CA ALA A 316 15.25 -21.83 -21.94
C ALA A 316 14.21 -22.97 -21.85
N GLU A 317 14.66 -24.22 -21.73
CA GLU A 317 13.78 -25.36 -21.48
C GLU A 317 13.17 -25.32 -20.08
N GLN A 318 13.99 -25.03 -19.05
CA GLN A 318 13.54 -24.82 -17.68
C GLN A 318 12.51 -23.67 -17.59
N GLU A 319 12.79 -22.55 -18.25
CA GLU A 319 11.89 -21.38 -18.28
C GLU A 319 10.54 -21.75 -18.91
N SER A 320 10.56 -22.49 -20.03
CA SER A 320 9.33 -22.97 -20.68
C SER A 320 8.54 -23.94 -19.80
N ALA A 321 9.23 -24.86 -19.11
CA ALA A 321 8.61 -25.80 -18.19
C ALA A 321 7.99 -25.09 -16.98
N LYS A 322 8.72 -24.16 -16.35
CA LYS A 322 8.23 -23.36 -15.21
C LYS A 322 7.08 -22.43 -15.61
N LYS A 323 7.14 -21.77 -16.78
CA LYS A 323 6.00 -21.00 -17.32
C LYS A 323 4.74 -21.85 -17.46
N LYS A 324 4.86 -23.09 -17.92
CA LYS A 324 3.72 -24.02 -18.01
C LYS A 324 3.22 -24.42 -16.63
N LEU A 325 4.13 -24.71 -15.70
CA LEU A 325 3.79 -25.09 -14.32
C LEU A 325 3.06 -23.96 -13.59
N VAL A 326 3.58 -22.74 -13.60
CA VAL A 326 2.93 -21.54 -13.01
C VAL A 326 1.54 -21.31 -13.60
N LYS A 327 1.39 -21.47 -14.92
CA LYS A 327 0.08 -21.35 -15.58
C LYS A 327 -0.90 -22.44 -15.12
N GLN A 328 -0.42 -23.68 -14.98
CA GLN A 328 -1.23 -24.80 -14.51
C GLN A 328 -1.63 -24.61 -13.04
N THR A 329 -0.67 -24.37 -12.14
CA THR A 329 -0.92 -24.13 -10.71
C THR A 329 -1.86 -22.95 -10.49
N THR A 330 -1.72 -21.86 -11.26
CA THR A 330 -2.66 -20.72 -11.23
C THR A 330 -4.09 -21.16 -11.56
N ALA A 331 -4.27 -21.97 -12.60
CA ALA A 331 -5.61 -22.45 -13.00
C ALA A 331 -6.21 -23.43 -11.97
N GLU A 332 -5.38 -24.29 -11.39
CA GLU A 332 -5.78 -25.21 -10.32
C GLU A 332 -6.18 -24.46 -9.04
N LEU A 333 -5.43 -23.41 -8.68
CA LEU A 333 -5.74 -22.54 -7.55
C LEU A 333 -7.06 -21.79 -7.75
N ASP A 334 -7.30 -21.23 -8.95
CA ASP A 334 -8.54 -20.51 -9.27
C ASP A 334 -9.77 -21.44 -9.24
N ASP A 335 -9.65 -22.66 -9.77
CA ASP A 335 -10.70 -23.69 -9.69
C ASP A 335 -10.95 -24.17 -8.25
N ALA A 336 -9.88 -24.36 -7.46
CA ALA A 336 -10.01 -24.70 -6.04
C ALA A 336 -10.69 -23.57 -5.24
N ALA A 337 -10.35 -22.31 -5.52
CA ALA A 337 -10.96 -21.14 -4.90
C ALA A 337 -12.46 -21.05 -5.25
N ARG A 338 -12.84 -21.30 -6.50
CA ARG A 338 -14.25 -21.36 -6.94
C ARG A 338 -15.03 -22.41 -6.15
N LYS A 339 -14.53 -23.66 -6.17
CA LYS A 339 -15.14 -24.80 -5.47
C LYS A 339 -15.24 -24.57 -3.97
N ARG A 340 -14.27 -23.87 -3.38
CA ARG A 340 -14.31 -23.52 -1.96
C ARG A 340 -15.37 -22.47 -1.66
N THR A 341 -15.48 -21.46 -2.53
CA THR A 341 -16.45 -20.36 -2.41
C THR A 341 -17.89 -20.90 -2.44
N GLU A 342 -18.18 -21.83 -3.36
CA GLU A 342 -19.49 -22.49 -3.47
C GLU A 342 -19.88 -23.31 -2.22
N LYS A 343 -18.89 -23.67 -1.38
CA LYS A 343 -19.07 -24.48 -0.17
C LYS A 343 -18.94 -23.68 1.13
N LEU A 344 -18.82 -22.36 1.06
CA LEU A 344 -18.69 -21.52 2.26
C LEU A 344 -19.96 -21.61 3.09
N THR A 345 -19.78 -21.87 4.40
CA THR A 345 -20.88 -21.78 5.36
C THR A 345 -21.18 -20.31 5.69
N THR A 346 -22.37 -20.01 6.18
CA THR A 346 -22.74 -18.65 6.63
C THR A 346 -21.74 -18.08 7.66
N ALA A 347 -21.25 -18.91 8.58
CA ALA A 347 -20.25 -18.48 9.56
C ALA A 347 -18.92 -18.12 8.90
N GLU A 348 -18.49 -18.90 7.89
CA GLU A 348 -17.28 -18.60 7.13
C GLU A 348 -17.44 -17.35 6.27
N VAL A 349 -18.59 -17.14 5.63
CA VAL A 349 -18.88 -15.90 4.88
C VAL A 349 -18.83 -14.69 5.81
N LYS A 350 -19.48 -14.75 6.97
CA LYS A 350 -19.38 -13.69 7.99
C LYS A 350 -17.94 -13.41 8.37
N THR A 351 -17.15 -14.46 8.55
CA THR A 351 -15.75 -14.29 8.95
C THR A 351 -14.93 -13.61 7.86
N LEU A 352 -15.05 -14.06 6.61
CA LEU A 352 -14.33 -13.47 5.48
C LEU A 352 -14.74 -12.00 5.26
N VAL A 353 -16.03 -11.69 5.32
CA VAL A 353 -16.54 -10.33 5.06
C VAL A 353 -16.27 -9.40 6.24
N VAL A 354 -16.70 -9.77 7.45
CA VAL A 354 -16.60 -8.87 8.60
C VAL A 354 -15.15 -8.77 9.09
N HIS A 355 -14.48 -9.89 9.30
CA HIS A 355 -13.13 -9.88 9.89
C HIS A 355 -12.04 -9.63 8.85
N ASP A 356 -12.03 -10.37 7.75
CA ASP A 356 -10.88 -10.32 6.82
C ASP A 356 -11.00 -9.16 5.80
N LYS A 357 -12.22 -8.86 5.33
CA LYS A 357 -12.49 -7.77 4.39
C LYS A 357 -12.67 -6.43 5.12
N TRP A 358 -13.72 -6.27 5.92
CA TRP A 358 -14.10 -4.97 6.48
C TRP A 358 -13.15 -4.55 7.60
N LEU A 359 -13.11 -5.28 8.71
CA LEU A 359 -12.23 -4.95 9.84
C LEU A 359 -10.75 -5.07 9.46
N GLY A 360 -10.38 -6.04 8.62
CA GLY A 360 -9.03 -6.18 8.09
C GLY A 360 -8.57 -4.99 7.26
N THR A 361 -9.45 -4.40 6.45
CA THR A 361 -9.13 -3.18 5.68
C THR A 361 -9.02 -1.96 6.57
N LEU A 362 -9.97 -1.77 7.50
CA LEU A 362 -9.91 -0.65 8.46
C LEU A 362 -8.69 -0.74 9.37
N ARG A 363 -8.31 -1.94 9.81
CA ARG A 363 -7.09 -2.17 10.58
C ARG A 363 -5.86 -1.67 9.83
N ARG A 364 -5.69 -2.10 8.57
CA ARG A 364 -4.56 -1.67 7.74
C ARG A 364 -4.54 -0.16 7.54
N ALA A 365 -5.71 0.47 7.39
CA ALA A 365 -5.80 1.93 7.27
C ALA A 365 -5.36 2.64 8.55
N VAL A 366 -5.81 2.17 9.72
CA VAL A 366 -5.39 2.70 11.02
C VAL A 366 -3.90 2.47 11.28
N GLU A 367 -3.38 1.28 10.95
CA GLU A 367 -1.95 0.99 11.05
C GLU A 367 -1.13 1.90 10.12
N GLY A 368 -1.64 2.20 8.92
CA GLY A 368 -1.05 3.18 8.01
C GLY A 368 -0.97 4.60 8.58
N GLU A 369 -1.90 5.01 9.45
CA GLU A 369 -1.80 6.29 10.16
C GLU A 369 -0.67 6.29 11.19
N LEU A 370 -0.39 5.16 11.85
CA LEU A 370 0.76 5.04 12.76
C LEU A 370 2.08 5.12 11.99
N ASP A 371 2.15 4.48 10.81
CA ASP A 371 3.29 4.60 9.92
C ASP A 371 3.50 6.05 9.46
N ARG A 372 2.41 6.75 9.13
CA ARG A 372 2.45 8.17 8.75
C ARG A 372 2.98 9.05 9.87
N VAL A 373 2.58 8.82 11.13
CA VAL A 373 3.10 9.52 12.31
C VAL A 373 4.62 9.35 12.43
N SER A 374 5.12 8.13 12.26
CA SER A 374 6.56 7.82 12.28
C SER A 374 7.32 8.49 11.14
N GLN A 375 6.77 8.43 9.92
CA GLN A 375 7.36 9.05 8.74
C GLN A 375 7.42 10.58 8.86
N GLU A 376 6.38 11.19 9.40
CA GLU A 376 6.33 12.64 9.61
C GLU A 376 7.38 13.09 10.64
N LEU A 377 7.53 12.36 11.75
CA LEU A 377 8.61 12.63 12.71
C LEU A 377 9.98 12.44 12.07
N THR A 378 10.17 11.35 11.31
CA THR A 378 11.43 11.07 10.60
C THR A 378 11.79 12.20 9.65
N ARG A 379 10.85 12.62 8.80
CA ARG A 379 11.01 13.74 7.86
C ARG A 379 11.42 14.99 8.61
N ARG A 380 10.72 15.29 9.70
CA ARG A 380 10.93 16.50 10.47
C ARG A 380 12.29 16.55 11.17
N VAL A 381 12.73 15.44 11.76
CA VAL A 381 14.05 15.33 12.39
C VAL A 381 15.16 15.45 11.35
N LYS A 382 14.99 14.85 10.16
CA LYS A 382 15.94 15.00 9.04
C LYS A 382 16.04 16.45 8.58
N GLU A 383 14.91 17.12 8.39
CA GLU A 383 14.89 18.53 7.99
C GLU A 383 15.64 19.43 8.97
N LEU A 384 15.50 19.19 10.29
CA LEU A 384 16.25 19.92 11.30
C LEU A 384 17.75 19.59 11.25
N GLY A 385 18.11 18.32 11.04
CA GLY A 385 19.49 17.90 10.86
C GLY A 385 20.14 18.57 9.66
N ASP A 386 19.59 18.35 8.46
CA ASP A 386 20.10 18.84 7.19
C ASP A 386 20.21 20.37 7.17
N ARG A 387 19.26 21.07 7.81
CA ARG A 387 19.26 22.54 7.89
C ARG A 387 20.45 23.12 8.62
N TYR A 388 20.92 22.44 9.68
CA TYR A 388 21.95 22.97 10.59
C TYR A 388 23.24 22.14 10.61
N GLU A 389 23.37 21.18 9.69
CA GLU A 389 24.53 20.28 9.59
C GLU A 389 25.80 21.02 9.20
N VAL A 390 25.75 21.80 8.10
CA VAL A 390 26.92 22.52 7.57
C VAL A 390 26.78 24.02 7.85
N PRO A 391 27.64 24.60 8.70
CA PRO A 391 27.59 26.03 8.98
C PRO A 391 27.85 26.88 7.73
N LEU A 392 27.17 28.02 7.64
CA LEU A 392 27.31 28.98 6.53
C LEU A 392 28.77 29.37 6.22
N PRO A 393 29.66 29.62 7.22
CA PRO A 393 31.06 29.92 6.93
C PRO A 393 31.79 28.79 6.18
N GLU A 394 31.45 27.53 6.47
CA GLU A 394 32.05 26.39 5.78
C GLU A 394 31.52 26.25 4.35
N LEU A 395 30.21 26.46 4.15
CA LEU A 395 29.62 26.53 2.80
C LEU A 395 30.26 27.64 1.98
N SER A 396 30.45 28.84 2.55
CA SER A 396 31.13 29.94 1.88
C SER A 396 32.56 29.58 1.48
N ALA A 397 33.34 28.95 2.37
CA ALA A 397 34.69 28.50 2.05
C ALA A 397 34.72 27.45 0.93
N ARG A 398 33.77 26.50 0.92
CA ARG A 398 33.64 25.50 -0.14
C ARG A 398 33.28 26.13 -1.48
N VAL A 399 32.38 27.12 -1.49
CA VAL A 399 32.03 27.88 -2.69
C VAL A 399 33.25 28.60 -3.25
N GLU A 400 34.02 29.30 -2.41
CA GLU A 400 35.24 29.98 -2.84
C GLU A 400 36.25 29.02 -3.49
N VAL A 401 36.44 27.83 -2.90
CA VAL A 401 37.33 26.79 -3.45
C VAL A 401 36.82 26.26 -4.79
N LEU A 402 35.52 25.97 -4.91
CA LEU A 402 34.92 25.47 -6.14
C LEU A 402 34.92 26.52 -7.25
N GLU A 403 34.62 27.78 -6.92
CA GLU A 403 34.73 28.92 -7.83
C GLU A 403 36.15 29.08 -8.34
N ALA A 404 37.17 28.97 -7.48
CA ALA A 404 38.57 29.01 -7.92
C ALA A 404 38.89 27.90 -8.93
N LYS A 405 38.40 26.67 -8.72
CA LYS A 405 38.58 25.55 -9.67
C LYS A 405 37.89 25.80 -11.01
N VAL A 406 36.62 26.21 -10.99
CA VAL A 406 35.85 26.51 -12.21
C VAL A 406 36.53 27.62 -13.01
N ARG A 407 36.96 28.69 -12.34
CA ARG A 407 37.72 29.77 -12.99
C ARG A 407 39.01 29.24 -13.64
N GLY A 408 39.76 28.38 -12.96
CA GLY A 408 40.95 27.73 -13.53
C GLY A 408 40.66 26.88 -14.77
N HIS A 409 39.57 26.10 -14.76
CA HIS A 409 39.16 25.31 -15.93
C HIS A 409 38.73 26.18 -17.11
N LEU A 410 37.96 27.24 -16.86
CA LEU A 410 37.52 28.17 -17.89
C LEU A 410 38.72 28.94 -18.51
N GLN A 411 39.72 29.32 -17.69
CA GLN A 411 40.97 29.88 -18.19
C GLN A 411 41.73 28.90 -19.10
N ALA A 412 41.82 27.62 -18.70
CA ALA A 412 42.44 26.58 -19.53
C ALA A 412 41.70 26.35 -20.87
N MET A 413 40.40 26.66 -20.93
CA MET A 413 39.60 26.61 -22.17
C MET A 413 39.67 27.90 -23.00
N GLY A 414 40.47 28.89 -22.58
CA GLY A 414 40.69 30.13 -23.33
C GLY A 414 39.63 31.22 -23.11
N LEU A 415 38.77 31.07 -22.10
CA LEU A 415 37.82 32.10 -21.68
C LEU A 415 38.49 32.99 -20.62
N SER A 416 38.53 34.30 -20.86
CA SER A 416 38.99 35.32 -19.90
C SER A 416 37.86 36.31 -19.60
N TRP A 417 37.67 36.64 -18.32
CA TRP A 417 36.76 37.67 -17.82
C TRP A 417 37.42 38.49 -16.72
#